data_AF-A0A1Y4EQK8-F1
#
_entry.id   AF-A0A1Y4EQK8-F1
#
_cell.length_a   1.000
_cell.length_b   1.000
_cell.length_c   1.000
_cell.angle_alpha   90.00
_cell.angle_beta   90.00
_cell.angle_gamma   90.00
#
_symmetry.space_group_name_H-M   'P 1'
#
loop_
_entity.id
_entity.type
_entity.pdbx_description
1 polymer ?
#
loop_
_entity_poly.entity_id
_entity_poly.type
_entity_poly.pdbx_seq_one_letter_code
_entity_poly.pdbx_strand_id
1 'polypeptide(L)'
;MPHYEYDKDYPFAAFITNLGKYNEGDLVGEWVKFPTTPEEMQKVFERIGIGQKDDFGQPYEEWFITDYDCYVDGLYDKLGEYENLDELNYLASKLDEMSQGEYEQFQAAMEIGDHSGSLQEIINLTENLDCYDIYPDIHDHDDLGRYYIEELDAMQVPEHLRNYIDYEAYGRDVALEEGGEFTDLGYVRDTGSSFHEYYDGEHGSIPEEYRVMTFQDAEELTEEEKSEWAMDIAYDMDEFFRQHDPQYAAEHPEEHAAKEEIYENLMAGRISALDEKLAALGQTQEDYLPSEIEKFKDATGYEEFLDFDPAVIKAALEDPDKSHVDEMLAFAEQAGREYEAELAGQTPAPSPDDRETGETVRTPRGTFYVTDMSREQMEAAGYGFHHQSDDGKYLIMGNGSRSFAIRSEEAQEHITPEKMTVLVVEPMKEPYVKEIAPGLHSLQAEVGGDIATAYPFSDPVGLVCNDEGKLIGLELNRGLRDEHGEIYDIMAGTFLVVGLSEDSFTSLTPEQVQKYTEHFKQPEQFISLNGQIIALPAEPENPLRTAEMTLEDDYGMIDGVLNNGRRGEELEKAQGEARRTTPEKKPSIRERLAEAKRECGERKPPDKVQQKKPPEHDL
;
A
#
# COMPACT_ATOMS: atom_id res chain seq x y z
N MET A 1 26.99 34.94 3.00
CA MET A 1 25.68 34.29 3.02
C MET A 1 25.33 33.86 1.61
N PRO A 2 25.20 32.56 1.33
CA PRO A 2 24.41 32.12 0.19
C PRO A 2 23.01 32.73 0.38
N HIS A 3 22.49 33.40 -0.64
CA HIS A 3 21.09 33.79 -0.66
C HIS A 3 20.29 32.50 -0.84
N TYR A 4 19.66 32.01 0.24
CA TYR A 4 18.57 31.06 0.09
C TYR A 4 17.42 31.82 -0.55
N GLU A 5 17.08 31.46 -1.80
CA GLU A 5 15.89 31.98 -2.46
C GLU A 5 14.67 31.39 -1.75
N TYR A 6 14.16 32.13 -0.77
CA TYR A 6 12.87 31.93 -0.11
C TYR A 6 11.68 32.07 -1.08
N ASP A 7 11.94 32.51 -2.32
CA ASP A 7 10.95 32.80 -3.35
C ASP A 7 10.77 31.58 -4.26
N LYS A 8 10.29 30.47 -3.69
CA LYS A 8 9.93 29.28 -4.46
C LYS A 8 8.44 28.98 -4.29
N ASP A 9 7.80 28.63 -5.40
CA ASP A 9 6.35 28.40 -5.46
C ASP A 9 5.87 27.20 -4.58
N TYR A 10 6.79 26.42 -4.00
CA TYR A 10 6.52 25.23 -3.18
C TYR A 10 7.79 24.81 -2.39
N PRO A 11 7.66 24.28 -1.14
CA PRO A 11 8.80 23.75 -0.36
C PRO A 11 9.50 22.53 -0.98
N PHE A 12 8.73 21.56 -1.49
CA PHE A 12 9.26 20.38 -2.18
C PHE A 12 8.20 19.73 -3.09
N ALA A 13 8.66 18.86 -3.99
CA ALA A 13 7.81 18.05 -4.84
C ALA A 13 8.21 16.57 -4.75
N ALA A 14 7.27 15.68 -5.02
CA ALA A 14 7.50 14.23 -5.08
C ALA A 14 7.04 13.68 -6.43
N PHE A 15 7.77 12.72 -6.98
CA PHE A 15 7.37 12.00 -8.18
C PHE A 15 6.59 10.74 -7.79
N ILE A 16 5.27 10.79 -7.92
CA ILE A 16 4.37 9.70 -7.55
C ILE A 16 4.19 8.77 -8.74
N THR A 17 4.49 7.49 -8.54
CA THR A 17 4.49 6.45 -9.59
C THR A 17 3.45 5.38 -9.29
N ASN A 18 2.72 4.95 -10.33
CA ASN A 18 1.79 3.83 -10.26
C ASN A 18 2.57 2.50 -10.19
N LEU A 19 2.44 1.78 -9.08
CA LEU A 19 3.19 0.55 -8.83
C LEU A 19 2.72 -0.59 -9.74
N GLY A 20 1.42 -0.69 -10.00
CA GLY A 20 0.85 -1.73 -10.86
C GLY A 20 1.37 -1.61 -12.30
N LYS A 21 1.30 -0.42 -12.89
CA LYS A 21 1.84 -0.18 -14.24
C LYS A 21 3.36 -0.35 -14.30
N TYR A 22 4.07 0.05 -13.25
CA TYR A 22 5.50 -0.18 -13.16
C TYR A 22 5.85 -1.67 -13.21
N ASN A 23 5.07 -2.51 -12.51
CA ASN A 23 5.23 -3.97 -12.53
C ASN A 23 4.90 -4.59 -13.90
N GLU A 24 4.08 -3.91 -14.71
CA GLU A 24 3.80 -4.27 -16.12
C GLU A 24 4.89 -3.79 -17.10
N GLY A 25 5.91 -3.08 -16.61
CA GLY A 25 7.02 -2.55 -17.41
C GLY A 25 6.82 -1.10 -17.89
N ASP A 26 5.73 -0.45 -17.49
CA ASP A 26 5.40 0.93 -17.85
C ASP A 26 5.65 1.88 -16.66
N LEU A 27 6.68 2.72 -16.77
CA LEU A 27 6.95 3.78 -15.78
C LEU A 27 5.96 4.93 -15.97
N VAL A 28 4.84 4.89 -15.25
CA VAL A 28 3.80 5.93 -15.26
C VAL A 28 3.77 6.64 -13.92
N GLY A 29 4.13 7.92 -13.91
CA GLY A 29 4.12 8.77 -12.72
C GLY A 29 4.10 10.25 -13.06
N GLU A 30 3.88 11.09 -12.04
CA GLU A 30 3.80 12.54 -12.17
C GLU A 30 4.42 13.26 -10.98
N TRP A 31 5.02 14.42 -11.24
CA TRP A 31 5.51 15.33 -10.20
C TRP A 31 4.35 16.06 -9.52
N VAL A 32 4.22 15.89 -8.21
CA VAL A 32 3.29 16.60 -7.35
C VAL A 32 4.04 17.58 -6.48
N LYS A 33 3.65 18.85 -6.54
CA LYS A 33 4.20 19.91 -5.69
C LYS A 33 3.38 19.98 -4.41
N PHE A 34 4.04 20.08 -3.27
CA PHE A 34 3.38 20.26 -1.98
C PHE A 34 3.62 21.68 -1.47
N PRO A 35 2.66 22.29 -0.74
CA PRO A 35 1.34 21.74 -0.44
C PRO A 35 0.42 21.68 -1.67
N THR A 36 -0.54 20.76 -1.67
CA THR A 36 -1.56 20.54 -2.71
C THR A 36 -2.94 20.28 -2.07
N THR A 37 -3.97 20.12 -2.90
CA THR A 37 -5.35 19.88 -2.45
C THR A 37 -5.83 18.46 -2.79
N PRO A 38 -6.85 17.92 -2.11
CA PRO A 38 -7.43 16.62 -2.44
C PRO A 38 -7.86 16.52 -3.91
N GLU A 39 -8.46 17.56 -4.47
CA GLU A 39 -8.94 17.56 -5.86
C GLU A 39 -7.80 17.55 -6.87
N GLU A 40 -6.67 18.20 -6.55
CA GLU A 40 -5.48 18.16 -7.39
C GLU A 40 -4.81 16.79 -7.32
N MET A 41 -4.69 16.22 -6.12
CA MET A 41 -4.15 14.88 -5.90
C MET A 41 -4.98 13.80 -6.60
N GLN A 42 -6.31 13.86 -6.48
CA GLN A 42 -7.22 12.94 -7.18
C GLN A 42 -7.01 12.99 -8.70
N LYS A 43 -6.90 14.19 -9.27
CA LYS A 43 -6.64 14.34 -10.72
C LYS A 43 -5.26 13.83 -11.12
N VAL A 44 -4.25 13.92 -10.25
CA VAL A 44 -2.94 13.29 -10.50
C VAL A 44 -3.13 11.77 -10.57
N PHE A 45 -3.82 11.18 -9.60
CA PHE A 45 -4.11 9.75 -9.54
C PHE A 45 -4.83 9.26 -10.79
N GLU A 46 -5.87 9.97 -11.24
CA GLU A 46 -6.57 9.70 -12.50
C GLU A 46 -5.63 9.70 -13.72
N ARG A 47 -4.70 10.67 -13.79
CA ARG A 47 -3.75 10.82 -14.90
C ARG A 47 -2.71 9.70 -14.92
N ILE A 48 -2.19 9.31 -13.76
CA ILE A 48 -1.24 8.18 -13.66
C ILE A 48 -1.96 6.82 -13.71
N GLY A 49 -3.29 6.82 -13.61
CA GLY A 49 -4.18 5.67 -13.77
C GLY A 49 -4.37 4.84 -12.52
N ILE A 50 -4.19 5.43 -11.34
CA ILE A 50 -4.70 4.88 -10.08
C ILE A 50 -6.24 4.96 -10.13
N GLY A 51 -6.93 3.90 -9.69
CA GLY A 51 -8.37 3.68 -9.84
C GLY A 51 -8.81 3.12 -11.21
N GLN A 52 -7.95 3.16 -12.24
CA GLN A 52 -8.25 2.52 -13.53
C GLN A 52 -8.05 1.01 -13.45
N LYS A 53 -8.79 0.24 -14.28
CA LYS A 53 -8.70 -1.22 -14.30
C LYS A 53 -7.56 -1.72 -15.18
N ASP A 54 -6.86 -2.74 -14.69
CA ASP A 54 -5.88 -3.53 -15.42
C ASP A 54 -6.55 -4.47 -16.45
N ASP A 55 -5.73 -5.23 -17.17
CA ASP A 55 -6.17 -6.22 -18.17
C ASP A 55 -7.04 -7.35 -17.57
N PHE A 56 -7.01 -7.52 -16.25
CA PHE A 56 -7.80 -8.49 -15.49
C PHE A 56 -9.06 -7.89 -14.86
N GLY A 57 -9.29 -6.59 -15.03
CA GLY A 57 -10.43 -5.86 -14.49
C GLY A 57 -10.28 -5.42 -13.03
N GLN A 58 -9.09 -5.51 -12.45
CA GLN A 58 -8.75 -5.06 -11.09
C GLN A 58 -8.27 -3.60 -11.12
N PRO A 59 -8.74 -2.73 -10.21
CA PRO A 59 -8.26 -1.35 -10.17
C PRO A 59 -6.79 -1.27 -9.69
N TYR A 60 -6.03 -0.35 -10.26
CA TYR A 60 -4.70 0.01 -9.74
C TYR A 60 -4.86 0.84 -8.47
N GLU A 61 -4.52 0.26 -7.32
CA GLU A 61 -4.67 0.92 -6.00
C GLU A 61 -3.32 1.31 -5.39
N GLU A 62 -2.21 0.79 -5.90
CA GLU A 62 -0.90 0.94 -5.27
C GLU A 62 0.00 1.96 -6.00
N TRP A 63 0.65 2.81 -5.23
CA TRP A 63 1.63 3.80 -5.69
C TRP A 63 2.84 3.86 -4.77
N PHE A 64 3.93 4.45 -5.24
CA PHE A 64 5.12 4.75 -4.45
C PHE A 64 5.76 6.04 -4.97
N ILE A 65 6.66 6.61 -4.17
CA ILE A 65 7.40 7.81 -4.53
C ILE A 65 8.77 7.39 -5.05
N THR A 66 9.06 7.77 -6.29
CA THR A 66 10.31 7.38 -6.95
C THR A 66 11.43 8.37 -6.72
N ASP A 67 11.09 9.66 -6.57
CA ASP A 67 12.07 10.72 -6.41
C ASP A 67 11.46 11.94 -5.73
N TYR A 68 12.31 12.81 -5.20
CA TYR A 68 11.93 14.06 -4.57
C TYR A 68 12.72 15.25 -5.15
N ASP A 69 12.08 16.42 -5.22
CA ASP A 69 12.72 17.69 -5.52
C ASP A 69 12.55 18.59 -4.29
N CYS A 70 13.53 18.54 -3.39
CA CYS A 70 13.50 19.24 -2.11
C CYS A 70 14.35 20.51 -2.18
N TYR A 71 13.79 21.62 -1.67
CA TYR A 71 14.55 22.86 -1.48
C TYR A 71 15.01 23.08 -0.05
N VAL A 72 14.55 22.23 0.87
CA VAL A 72 15.04 22.13 2.24
C VAL A 72 16.29 21.27 2.24
N ASP A 73 17.42 21.82 2.68
CA ASP A 73 18.68 21.09 2.69
C ASP A 73 18.62 19.95 3.70
N GLY A 74 19.09 18.77 3.29
CA GLY A 74 19.08 17.55 4.10
C GLY A 74 17.74 16.81 4.15
N LEU A 75 16.63 17.40 3.69
CA LEU A 75 15.31 16.74 3.72
C LEU A 75 15.24 15.52 2.78
N TYR A 76 15.84 15.61 1.58
CA TYR A 76 15.83 14.52 0.59
C TYR A 76 16.32 13.19 1.17
N ASP A 77 17.39 13.23 1.97
CA ASP A 77 18.00 12.04 2.57
C ASP A 77 17.18 11.42 3.72
N LYS A 78 16.09 12.09 4.13
CA LYS A 78 15.21 11.68 5.23
C LYS A 78 13.87 11.11 4.76
N LEU A 79 13.54 11.23 3.47
CA LEU A 79 12.27 10.77 2.90
C LEU A 79 12.47 9.42 2.18
N GLY A 80 11.57 8.47 2.44
CA GLY A 80 11.55 7.14 1.82
C GLY A 80 10.59 7.01 0.64
N GLU A 81 10.53 5.84 0.01
CA GLU A 81 9.67 5.59 -1.17
C GLU A 81 8.18 5.45 -0.81
N TYR A 82 7.85 5.30 0.47
CA TYR A 82 6.51 5.01 0.99
C TYR A 82 6.03 6.04 2.02
N GLU A 83 6.52 7.27 1.94
CA GLU A 83 6.04 8.35 2.81
C GLU A 83 4.55 8.61 2.61
N ASN A 84 3.87 8.95 3.70
CA ASN A 84 2.45 9.25 3.66
C ASN A 84 2.20 10.61 2.99
N LEU A 85 1.33 10.64 1.97
CA LEU A 85 1.08 11.87 1.20
C LEU A 85 0.39 12.97 2.01
N ASP A 86 -0.41 12.62 3.02
CA ASP A 86 -1.00 13.59 3.95
C ASP A 86 0.05 14.17 4.90
N GLU A 87 0.99 13.36 5.37
CA GLU A 87 2.12 13.84 6.19
C GLU A 87 3.05 14.76 5.40
N LEU A 88 3.37 14.40 4.15
CA LEU A 88 4.13 15.26 3.25
C LEU A 88 3.41 16.59 3.01
N ASN A 89 2.09 16.54 2.79
CA ASN A 89 1.30 17.76 2.60
C ASN A 89 1.24 18.60 3.87
N TYR A 90 1.17 17.97 5.04
CA TYR A 90 1.17 18.64 6.33
C TYR A 90 2.51 19.33 6.61
N LEU A 91 3.64 18.63 6.42
CA LEU A 91 4.97 19.22 6.52
C LEU A 91 5.12 20.40 5.56
N ALA A 92 4.77 20.22 4.29
CA ALA A 92 4.91 21.28 3.30
C ALA A 92 4.06 22.51 3.65
N SER A 93 2.83 22.32 4.14
CA SER A 93 1.98 23.43 4.60
C SER A 93 2.63 24.18 5.75
N LYS A 94 3.22 23.48 6.72
CA LYS A 94 3.97 24.11 7.83
C LYS A 94 5.15 24.92 7.33
N LEU A 95 5.92 24.38 6.39
CA LEU A 95 7.07 25.07 5.81
C LEU A 95 6.66 26.30 4.97
N ASP A 96 5.54 26.23 4.25
CA ASP A 96 5.02 27.33 3.43
C ASP A 96 4.50 28.50 4.30
N GLU A 97 3.96 28.20 5.49
CA GLU A 97 3.43 29.19 6.43
C GLU A 97 4.51 29.89 7.27
N MET A 98 5.73 29.35 7.33
CA MET A 98 6.83 29.94 8.11
C MET A 98 7.16 31.34 7.60
N SER A 99 7.82 32.13 8.45
CA SER A 99 8.56 33.31 8.03
C SER A 99 10.00 32.95 7.68
N GLN A 100 10.71 33.86 7.00
CA GLN A 100 12.12 33.65 6.67
C GLN A 100 12.99 33.34 7.91
N GLY A 101 12.73 34.00 9.04
CA GLY A 101 13.48 33.77 10.28
C GLY A 101 13.19 32.40 10.90
N GLU A 102 11.93 31.95 10.86
CA GLU A 102 11.54 30.61 11.33
C GLU A 102 12.12 29.52 10.42
N TYR A 103 12.14 29.75 9.10
CA TYR A 103 12.76 28.83 8.16
C TYR A 103 14.28 28.71 8.37
N GLU A 104 14.98 29.84 8.59
CA GLU A 104 16.41 29.82 8.97
C GLU A 104 16.61 29.05 10.29
N GLN A 105 15.69 29.17 11.25
CA GLN A 105 15.69 28.37 12.48
C GLN A 105 15.52 26.87 12.24
N PHE A 106 14.51 26.51 11.46
CA PHE A 106 14.23 25.14 11.08
C PHE A 106 15.40 24.50 10.34
N GLN A 107 15.99 25.21 9.37
CA GLN A 107 17.11 24.68 8.57
C GLN A 107 18.36 24.43 9.41
N ALA A 108 18.64 25.28 10.40
CA ALA A 108 19.79 25.07 11.27
C ALA A 108 19.55 23.91 12.26
N ALA A 109 18.33 23.74 12.74
CA ALA A 109 17.96 22.58 13.57
C ALA A 109 18.03 21.27 12.77
N MET A 110 17.60 21.27 11.50
CA MET A 110 17.78 20.15 10.57
C MET A 110 19.26 19.78 10.37
N GLU A 111 20.16 20.76 10.32
CA GLU A 111 21.60 20.54 10.17
C GLU A 111 22.26 19.91 11.40
N ILE A 112 21.85 20.33 12.61
CA ILE A 112 22.25 19.67 13.87
C ILE A 112 21.77 18.21 13.87
N GLY A 113 20.56 17.99 13.35
CA GLY A 113 19.99 16.67 13.15
C GLY A 113 19.26 16.11 14.36
N ASP A 114 19.23 16.82 15.49
CA ASP A 114 18.41 16.50 16.65
C ASP A 114 16.92 16.59 16.26
N HIS A 115 16.18 15.50 16.42
CA HIS A 115 14.76 15.39 16.03
C HIS A 115 14.49 15.51 14.52
N SER A 116 15.36 14.94 13.69
CA SER A 116 15.20 14.88 12.21
C SER A 116 15.29 13.44 11.66
N GLY A 117 15.03 12.42 12.47
CA GLY A 117 15.21 11.01 12.12
C GLY A 117 14.07 10.41 11.30
N SER A 118 12.90 11.03 11.32
CA SER A 118 11.70 10.60 10.59
C SER A 118 10.84 11.80 10.20
N LEU A 119 9.90 11.60 9.26
CA LEU A 119 8.94 12.62 8.87
C LEU A 119 8.13 13.15 10.07
N GLN A 120 7.73 12.26 10.98
CA GLN A 120 7.07 12.62 12.24
C GLN A 120 7.93 13.58 13.08
N GLU A 121 9.21 13.27 13.30
CA GLU A 121 10.10 14.12 14.09
C GLU A 121 10.29 15.49 13.42
N ILE A 122 10.45 15.51 12.09
CA ILE A 122 10.61 16.73 11.30
C ILE A 122 9.34 17.60 11.38
N ILE A 123 8.14 17.01 11.31
CA ILE A 123 6.88 17.74 11.52
C ILE A 123 6.86 18.36 12.92
N ASN A 124 7.21 17.60 13.95
CA ASN A 124 7.28 18.13 15.32
C ASN A 124 8.32 19.24 15.45
N LEU A 125 9.45 19.14 14.75
CA LEU A 125 10.48 20.16 14.75
C LEU A 125 9.94 21.52 14.27
N THR A 126 9.02 21.53 13.30
CA THR A 126 8.36 22.77 12.84
C THR A 126 7.61 23.53 13.93
N GLU A 127 7.18 22.84 15.00
CA GLU A 127 6.45 23.42 16.13
C GLU A 127 7.34 23.69 17.35
N ASN A 128 8.61 23.28 17.32
CA ASN A 128 9.55 23.35 18.44
C ASN A 128 10.77 24.22 18.14
N LEU A 129 10.65 25.17 17.22
CA LEU A 129 11.75 26.06 16.83
C LEU A 129 12.29 26.92 17.98
N ASP A 130 11.48 27.16 19.03
CA ASP A 130 11.87 27.85 20.25
C ASP A 130 12.85 27.05 21.14
N CYS A 131 13.07 25.77 20.82
CA CYS A 131 14.13 24.96 21.42
C CYS A 131 15.53 25.37 20.92
N TYR A 132 15.62 26.18 19.86
CA TYR A 132 16.88 26.54 19.22
C TYR A 132 17.09 28.06 19.14
N ASP A 133 18.22 28.53 19.66
CA ASP A 133 18.69 29.91 19.46
C ASP A 133 19.79 29.94 18.40
N ILE A 134 19.68 30.85 17.43
CA ILE A 134 20.65 31.04 16.35
C ILE A 134 21.33 32.38 16.46
N TYR A 135 22.65 32.37 16.28
CA TYR A 135 23.51 33.54 16.19
C TYR A 135 24.19 33.56 14.81
N PRO A 136 23.56 34.19 13.80
CA PRO A 136 24.01 34.10 12.41
C PRO A 136 25.38 34.70 12.12
N ASP A 137 25.81 35.67 12.94
CA ASP A 137 27.08 36.38 12.78
C ASP A 137 28.26 35.67 13.47
N ILE A 138 28.04 34.51 14.08
CA ILE A 138 29.06 33.75 14.81
C ILE A 138 29.43 32.51 14.01
N HIS A 139 30.66 32.44 13.52
CA HIS A 139 31.11 31.34 12.65
C HIS A 139 32.27 30.52 13.19
N ASP A 140 32.91 30.98 14.27
CA ASP A 140 33.93 30.21 14.96
C ASP A 140 33.98 30.51 16.47
N HIS A 141 34.84 29.77 17.18
CA HIS A 141 34.99 29.91 18.62
C HIS A 141 35.58 31.27 19.04
N ASP A 142 36.36 31.96 18.19
CA ASP A 142 36.86 33.31 18.52
C ASP A 142 35.70 34.31 18.47
N ASP A 143 34.86 34.25 17.43
CA ASP A 143 33.64 35.05 17.31
C ASP A 143 32.70 34.83 18.50
N LEU A 144 32.46 33.57 18.87
CA LEU A 144 31.61 33.21 20.01
C LEU A 144 32.17 33.76 21.33
N GLY A 145 33.47 33.58 21.55
CA GLY A 145 34.15 34.10 22.74
C GLY A 145 34.09 35.62 22.84
N ARG A 146 34.24 36.33 21.71
CA ARG A 146 34.08 37.79 21.64
C ARG A 146 32.65 38.22 21.92
N TYR A 147 31.67 37.55 21.32
CA TYR A 147 30.26 37.85 21.51
C TYR A 147 29.87 37.77 22.99
N TYR A 148 30.24 36.69 23.69
CA TYR A 148 29.93 36.54 25.11
C TYR A 148 30.62 37.58 26.01
N ILE A 149 31.88 37.91 25.75
CA ILE A 149 32.64 38.85 26.59
C ILE A 149 32.29 40.30 26.29
N GLU A 150 32.17 40.67 25.02
CA GLU A 150 32.09 42.07 24.57
C GLU A 150 30.65 42.54 24.36
N GLU A 151 29.76 41.70 23.84
CA GLU A 151 28.37 42.06 23.54
C GLU A 151 27.41 41.66 24.68
N LEU A 152 27.55 40.45 25.24
CA LEU A 152 26.74 39.99 26.37
C LEU A 152 27.29 40.43 27.74
N ASP A 153 28.47 41.05 27.78
CA ASP A 153 29.13 41.54 29.00
C ASP A 153 29.28 40.44 30.08
N ALA A 154 29.42 39.17 29.67
CA ALA A 154 29.52 38.02 30.59
C ALA A 154 30.69 38.17 31.58
N MET A 155 31.72 38.93 31.20
CA MET A 155 32.84 39.31 32.05
C MET A 155 33.30 40.75 31.78
N GLN A 156 33.46 41.54 32.85
CA GLN A 156 34.01 42.88 32.75
C GLN A 156 35.54 42.85 32.59
N VAL A 157 36.01 43.04 31.34
CA VAL A 157 37.43 43.04 31.00
C VAL A 157 37.95 44.47 30.82
N PRO A 158 38.97 44.90 31.61
CA PRO A 158 39.62 46.19 31.40
C PRO A 158 40.20 46.31 29.98
N GLU A 159 40.03 47.46 29.34
CA GLU A 159 40.42 47.70 27.92
C GLU A 159 41.86 47.29 27.61
N HIS A 160 42.81 47.54 28.52
CA HIS A 160 44.22 47.20 28.35
C HIS A 160 44.55 45.70 28.44
N LEU A 161 43.60 44.86 28.87
CA LEU A 161 43.73 43.40 28.96
C LEU A 161 43.00 42.65 27.83
N ARG A 162 42.12 43.32 27.07
CA ARG A 162 41.33 42.67 25.99
C ARG A 162 42.19 41.91 24.99
N ASN A 163 43.28 42.52 24.52
CA ASN A 163 44.21 41.89 23.57
C ASN A 163 45.05 40.73 24.15
N TYR A 164 44.88 40.39 25.43
CA TYR A 164 45.57 39.29 26.10
C TYR A 164 44.61 38.15 26.47
N ILE A 165 43.32 38.28 26.18
CA ILE A 165 42.35 37.20 26.37
C ILE A 165 42.42 36.26 25.17
N ASP A 166 42.36 34.97 25.47
CA ASP A 166 42.23 33.90 24.50
C ASP A 166 40.73 33.64 24.27
N TYR A 167 40.14 34.40 23.35
CA TYR A 167 38.70 34.36 23.07
C TYR A 167 38.29 33.02 22.44
N GLU A 168 39.11 32.48 21.53
CA GLU A 168 38.90 31.14 20.94
C GLU A 168 38.81 30.05 22.01
N ALA A 169 39.72 30.03 22.99
CA ALA A 169 39.66 29.05 24.07
C ALA A 169 38.40 29.22 24.93
N TYR A 170 37.99 30.46 25.21
CA TYR A 170 36.77 30.74 25.97
C TYR A 170 35.50 30.34 25.21
N GLY A 171 35.39 30.68 23.93
CA GLY A 171 34.25 30.30 23.11
C GLY A 171 34.11 28.79 22.96
N ARG A 172 35.22 28.05 22.86
CA ARG A 172 35.19 26.58 22.89
C ARG A 172 34.62 26.01 24.19
N ASP A 173 34.99 26.60 25.33
CA ASP A 173 34.47 26.17 26.62
C ASP A 173 32.98 26.51 26.74
N VAL A 174 32.55 27.69 26.25
CA VAL A 174 31.13 28.09 26.18
C VAL A 174 30.31 27.11 25.33
N ALA A 175 30.76 26.81 24.11
CA ALA A 175 30.05 25.90 23.22
C ALA A 175 29.88 24.50 23.82
N LEU A 176 30.91 24.01 24.51
CA LEU A 176 30.85 22.73 25.19
C LEU A 176 29.92 22.75 26.42
N GLU A 177 29.83 23.87 27.16
CA GLU A 177 28.94 23.98 28.33
C GLU A 177 27.47 24.06 27.93
N GLU A 178 27.14 24.74 26.83
CA GLU A 178 25.76 24.93 26.37
C GLU A 178 25.32 23.94 25.28
N GLY A 179 26.20 23.02 24.87
CA GLY A 179 25.89 22.03 23.84
C GLY A 179 25.60 22.65 22.48
N GLY A 180 26.23 23.78 22.15
CA GLY A 180 26.01 24.46 20.87
C GLY A 180 26.97 23.99 19.78
N GLU A 181 26.53 24.16 18.55
CA GLU A 181 27.23 23.71 17.34
C GLU A 181 27.32 24.83 16.28
N PHE A 182 28.33 24.75 15.42
CA PHE A 182 28.49 25.67 14.29
C PHE A 182 27.91 25.02 13.04
N THR A 183 26.97 25.71 12.41
CA THR A 183 26.31 25.34 11.16
C THR A 183 26.65 26.33 10.06
N ASP A 184 26.26 26.03 8.82
CA ASP A 184 26.39 26.99 7.71
C ASP A 184 25.56 28.27 7.91
N LEU A 185 24.58 28.23 8.83
CA LEU A 185 23.71 29.34 9.22
C LEU A 185 24.19 30.12 10.45
N GLY A 186 25.30 29.72 11.07
CA GLY A 186 25.91 30.39 12.22
C GLY A 186 26.04 29.47 13.43
N TYR A 187 26.12 30.05 14.62
CA TYR A 187 26.20 29.27 15.85
C TYR A 187 24.80 29.00 16.41
N VAL A 188 24.49 27.75 16.69
CA VAL A 188 23.19 27.31 17.18
C VAL A 188 23.36 26.64 18.53
N ARG A 189 22.43 26.90 19.45
CA ARG A 189 22.42 26.24 20.76
C ARG A 189 21.01 25.82 21.17
N ASP A 190 20.94 24.73 21.93
CA ASP A 190 19.74 24.31 22.64
C ASP A 190 19.40 25.35 23.73
N THR A 191 18.14 25.77 23.79
CA THR A 191 17.65 26.71 24.81
C THR A 191 17.41 26.02 26.17
N GLY A 192 17.40 24.68 26.20
CA GLY A 192 17.02 23.84 27.32
C GLY A 192 15.51 23.75 27.52
N SER A 193 14.74 24.22 26.55
CA SER A 193 13.28 24.08 26.51
C SER A 193 12.88 22.62 26.32
N SER A 194 11.65 22.29 26.70
CA SER A 194 11.16 20.93 26.50
C SER A 194 10.66 20.79 25.06
N PHE A 195 11.25 19.87 24.30
CA PHE A 195 10.71 19.46 23.02
C PHE A 195 9.38 18.72 23.25
N HIS A 196 8.34 19.15 22.56
CA HIS A 196 6.99 18.65 22.69
C HIS A 196 6.56 17.89 21.43
N GLU A 197 5.98 16.70 21.62
CA GLU A 197 5.36 15.94 20.54
C GLU A 197 3.93 16.45 20.34
N TYR A 198 3.72 17.18 19.24
CA TYR A 198 2.43 17.67 18.76
C TYR A 198 1.77 16.73 17.75
N TYR A 199 2.59 15.98 17.01
CA TYR A 199 2.17 14.99 16.03
C TYR A 199 2.74 13.60 16.39
N ASP A 200 1.87 12.61 16.53
CA ASP A 200 2.18 11.27 17.00
C ASP A 200 2.47 10.25 15.88
N GLY A 201 2.45 10.69 14.61
CA GLY A 201 2.61 9.81 13.46
C GLY A 201 1.33 9.05 13.08
N GLU A 202 0.20 9.32 13.75
CA GLU A 202 -1.08 8.74 13.37
C GLU A 202 -1.83 9.66 12.41
N HIS A 203 -2.33 9.08 11.30
CA HIS A 203 -3.12 9.79 10.29
C HIS A 203 -4.27 10.60 10.87
N GLY A 204 -4.94 10.07 11.90
CA GLY A 204 -6.06 10.73 12.59
C GLY A 204 -5.69 12.05 13.28
N SER A 205 -4.41 12.26 13.57
CA SER A 205 -3.88 13.46 14.24
C SER A 205 -3.56 14.59 13.25
N ILE A 206 -3.49 14.31 11.95
CA ILE A 206 -3.29 15.32 10.90
C ILE A 206 -4.58 16.14 10.78
N PRO A 207 -4.56 17.48 10.87
CA PRO A 207 -5.76 18.30 10.65
C PRO A 207 -6.37 18.07 9.26
N GLU A 208 -7.70 18.08 9.18
CA GLU A 208 -8.45 17.72 7.96
C GLU A 208 -8.07 18.60 6.76
N GLU A 209 -7.78 19.88 6.99
CA GLU A 209 -7.38 20.83 5.95
C GLU A 209 -6.06 20.47 5.24
N TYR A 210 -5.23 19.61 5.84
CA TYR A 210 -3.95 19.17 5.27
C TYR A 210 -4.02 17.75 4.68
N ARG A 211 -5.15 17.04 4.82
CA ARG A 211 -5.30 15.70 4.27
C ARG A 211 -5.69 15.79 2.80
N VAL A 212 -4.86 15.24 1.93
CA VAL A 212 -5.02 15.18 0.48
C VAL A 212 -5.56 13.84 0.00
N MET A 213 -5.61 12.82 0.85
CA MET A 213 -6.06 11.46 0.51
C MET A 213 -7.55 11.17 0.85
N THR A 214 -8.32 12.19 1.25
CA THR A 214 -9.70 12.05 1.74
C THR A 214 -10.70 11.51 0.71
N PHE A 215 -10.36 11.51 -0.58
CA PHE A 215 -11.21 10.94 -1.63
C PHE A 215 -11.25 9.41 -1.61
N GLN A 216 -10.28 8.74 -0.96
CA GLN A 216 -10.31 7.28 -0.79
C GLN A 216 -11.37 6.84 0.22
N ASP A 217 -11.60 7.64 1.26
CA ASP A 217 -12.62 7.37 2.29
C ASP A 217 -14.06 7.41 1.71
N ALA A 218 -14.27 8.14 0.60
CA ALA A 218 -15.56 8.21 -0.08
C ALA A 218 -15.85 6.98 -0.96
N GLU A 219 -14.82 6.23 -1.37
CA GLU A 219 -14.96 5.03 -2.21
C GLU A 219 -15.04 3.72 -1.40
N GLU A 220 -14.77 3.75 -0.09
CA GLU A 220 -14.63 2.57 0.77
C GLU A 220 -15.80 2.27 1.73
N LEU A 221 -17.02 2.76 1.50
CA LEU A 221 -18.16 2.12 2.19
C LEU A 221 -18.44 0.78 1.54
N THR A 222 -18.12 -0.30 2.25
CA THR A 222 -18.52 -1.64 1.83
C THR A 222 -20.05 -1.70 1.71
N GLU A 223 -20.58 -2.62 0.89
CA GLU A 223 -22.03 -2.83 0.80
C GLU A 223 -22.67 -3.13 2.17
N GLU A 224 -21.89 -3.69 3.10
CA GLU A 224 -22.31 -3.94 4.49
C GLU A 224 -22.43 -2.63 5.27
N GLU A 225 -21.46 -1.70 5.17
CA GLU A 225 -21.51 -0.40 5.84
C GLU A 225 -22.56 0.54 5.22
N LYS A 226 -22.73 0.54 3.90
CA LYS A 226 -23.83 1.25 3.22
C LYS A 226 -25.18 0.74 3.71
N SER A 227 -25.32 -0.57 3.87
CA SER A 227 -26.53 -1.20 4.38
C SER A 227 -26.80 -0.84 5.84
N GLU A 228 -25.78 -0.82 6.70
CA GLU A 228 -25.95 -0.42 8.11
C GLU A 228 -26.36 1.06 8.21
N TRP A 229 -25.70 1.94 7.47
CA TRP A 229 -26.03 3.37 7.46
C TRP A 229 -27.44 3.64 6.90
N ALA A 230 -27.81 2.98 5.79
CA ALA A 230 -29.16 3.08 5.23
C ALA A 230 -30.23 2.59 6.21
N MET A 231 -29.92 1.56 7.00
CA MET A 231 -30.84 1.03 8.02
C MET A 231 -31.05 2.00 9.18
N ASP A 232 -29.98 2.68 9.61
CA ASP A 232 -30.06 3.71 10.66
C ASP A 232 -30.86 4.93 10.19
N ILE A 233 -30.58 5.43 8.98
CA ILE A 233 -31.38 6.50 8.37
C ILE A 233 -32.85 6.07 8.25
N ALA A 234 -33.12 4.85 7.77
CA ALA A 234 -34.50 4.34 7.65
C ALA A 234 -35.23 4.25 8.98
N TYR A 235 -34.53 3.89 10.06
CA TYR A 235 -35.09 3.85 11.41
C TYR A 235 -35.47 5.25 11.89
N ASP A 236 -34.54 6.20 11.80
CA ASP A 236 -34.74 7.57 12.25
C ASP A 236 -35.84 8.28 11.43
N MET A 237 -35.89 8.02 10.13
CA MET A 237 -36.91 8.55 9.23
C MET A 237 -38.31 7.99 9.50
N ASP A 238 -38.47 6.67 9.70
CA ASP A 238 -39.78 6.10 10.02
C ASP A 238 -40.29 6.64 11.36
N GLU A 239 -39.42 6.74 12.36
CA GLU A 239 -39.77 7.32 13.66
C GLU A 239 -40.23 8.78 13.49
N PHE A 240 -39.47 9.60 12.74
CA PHE A 240 -39.82 10.98 12.46
C PHE A 240 -41.17 11.09 11.74
N PHE A 241 -41.40 10.31 10.67
CA PHE A 241 -42.65 10.36 9.93
C PHE A 241 -43.85 9.92 10.78
N ARG A 242 -43.72 8.93 11.67
CA ARG A 242 -44.80 8.54 12.58
C ARG A 242 -45.17 9.63 13.58
N GLN A 243 -44.19 10.40 14.03
CA GLN A 243 -44.40 11.49 14.99
C GLN A 243 -45.00 12.73 14.33
N HIS A 244 -44.61 13.02 13.08
CA HIS A 244 -44.91 14.28 12.41
C HIS A 244 -45.97 14.18 11.30
N ASP A 245 -46.31 12.97 10.85
CA ASP A 245 -47.37 12.71 9.87
C ASP A 245 -48.36 11.62 10.38
N PRO A 246 -49.51 12.05 10.96
CA PRO A 246 -50.55 11.13 11.42
C PRO A 246 -51.17 10.27 10.31
N GLN A 247 -51.10 10.71 9.05
CA GLN A 247 -51.62 9.96 7.92
C GLN A 247 -50.65 8.84 7.54
N TYR A 248 -49.35 9.12 7.51
CA TYR A 248 -48.31 8.11 7.33
C TYR A 248 -48.40 7.00 8.39
N ALA A 249 -48.56 7.36 9.66
CA ALA A 249 -48.71 6.39 10.76
C ALA A 249 -49.95 5.49 10.62
N ALA A 250 -51.02 5.99 9.99
CA ALA A 250 -52.24 5.22 9.73
C ALA A 250 -52.13 4.30 8.50
N GLU A 251 -51.38 4.72 7.47
CA GLU A 251 -51.13 3.94 6.26
C GLU A 251 -50.08 2.85 6.47
N HIS A 252 -49.18 3.03 7.45
CA HIS A 252 -48.08 2.10 7.78
C HIS A 252 -48.22 1.54 9.20
N PRO A 253 -49.23 0.69 9.49
CA PRO A 253 -49.48 0.16 10.84
C PRO A 253 -48.41 -0.83 11.31
N GLU A 254 -47.64 -1.43 10.39
CA GLU A 254 -46.54 -2.33 10.70
C GLU A 254 -45.20 -1.57 10.61
N GLU A 255 -44.53 -1.44 11.75
CA GLU A 255 -43.30 -0.65 11.90
C GLU A 255 -42.14 -1.22 11.08
N HIS A 256 -42.01 -2.55 11.04
CA HIS A 256 -40.93 -3.22 10.30
C HIS A 256 -41.05 -3.01 8.79
N ALA A 257 -42.27 -3.09 8.24
CA ALA A 257 -42.49 -2.99 6.80
C ALA A 257 -42.20 -1.57 6.27
N ALA A 258 -42.52 -0.55 7.07
CA ALA A 258 -42.28 0.85 6.72
C ALA A 258 -40.77 1.19 6.71
N LYS A 259 -40.04 0.68 7.71
CA LYS A 259 -38.58 0.81 7.78
C LYS A 259 -37.90 0.11 6.61
N GLU A 260 -38.34 -1.11 6.30
CA GLU A 260 -37.84 -1.89 5.16
C GLU A 260 -38.10 -1.17 3.82
N GLU A 261 -39.24 -0.51 3.66
CA GLU A 261 -39.54 0.29 2.46
C GLU A 261 -38.61 1.51 2.31
N ILE A 262 -38.33 2.24 3.40
CA ILE A 262 -37.41 3.39 3.37
C ILE A 262 -35.98 2.90 3.08
N TYR A 263 -35.55 1.82 3.73
CA TYR A 263 -34.25 1.19 3.49
C TYR A 263 -34.08 0.77 2.01
N GLU A 264 -35.06 0.08 1.44
CA GLU A 264 -35.04 -0.33 0.03
C GLU A 264 -35.07 0.86 -0.94
N ASN A 265 -35.63 2.00 -0.52
CA ASN A 265 -35.56 3.22 -1.31
C ASN A 265 -34.16 3.84 -1.26
N LEU A 266 -33.53 3.92 -0.07
CA LEU A 266 -32.15 4.41 0.09
C LEU A 266 -31.16 3.55 -0.69
N MET A 267 -31.20 2.22 -0.53
CA MET A 267 -30.30 1.29 -1.21
C MET A 267 -30.49 1.24 -2.73
N ALA A 268 -31.68 1.59 -3.22
CA ALA A 268 -31.98 1.66 -4.64
C ALA A 268 -31.75 3.05 -5.25
N GLY A 269 -31.24 4.02 -4.49
CA GLY A 269 -31.04 5.40 -4.95
C GLY A 269 -32.35 6.13 -5.25
N ARG A 270 -33.44 5.80 -4.54
CA ARG A 270 -34.76 6.43 -4.67
C ARG A 270 -35.01 7.42 -3.51
N ILE A 271 -34.24 8.50 -3.50
CA ILE A 271 -34.10 9.39 -2.33
C ILE A 271 -34.95 10.66 -2.46
N SER A 272 -35.25 11.13 -3.68
CA SER A 272 -35.99 12.37 -3.94
C SER A 272 -37.34 12.43 -3.25
N ALA A 273 -38.09 11.31 -3.25
CA ALA A 273 -39.39 11.24 -2.59
C ALA A 273 -39.29 11.38 -1.06
N LEU A 274 -38.16 10.97 -0.49
CA LEU A 274 -37.86 11.10 0.93
C LEU A 274 -37.52 12.56 1.29
N ASP A 275 -36.69 13.21 0.47
CA ASP A 275 -36.34 14.64 0.61
C ASP A 275 -37.57 15.54 0.49
N GLU A 276 -38.41 15.32 -0.53
CA GLU A 276 -39.64 16.08 -0.73
C GLU A 276 -40.56 15.97 0.49
N LYS A 277 -40.64 14.79 1.09
CA LYS A 277 -41.47 14.53 2.27
C LYS A 277 -40.89 15.18 3.53
N LEU A 278 -39.58 15.13 3.73
CA LEU A 278 -38.92 15.84 4.84
C LEU A 278 -39.11 17.36 4.70
N ALA A 279 -38.92 17.90 3.50
CA ALA A 279 -39.16 19.31 3.21
C ALA A 279 -40.62 19.72 3.43
N ALA A 280 -41.59 18.87 3.03
CA ALA A 280 -43.02 19.10 3.27
C ALA A 280 -43.39 19.11 4.77
N LEU A 281 -42.63 18.37 5.60
CA LEU A 281 -42.75 18.37 7.06
C LEU A 281 -41.95 19.50 7.72
N GLY A 282 -41.30 20.36 6.93
CA GLY A 282 -40.62 21.58 7.38
C GLY A 282 -39.17 21.37 7.84
N GLN A 283 -38.54 20.24 7.48
CA GLN A 283 -37.11 20.03 7.66
C GLN A 283 -36.31 20.85 6.64
N THR A 284 -35.11 21.26 7.03
CA THR A 284 -34.14 22.04 6.24
C THR A 284 -32.78 21.36 6.26
N GLN A 285 -31.83 21.78 5.43
CA GLN A 285 -30.49 21.18 5.36
C GLN A 285 -29.70 21.28 6.68
N GLU A 286 -30.09 22.20 7.58
CA GLU A 286 -29.48 22.34 8.91
C GLU A 286 -29.99 21.30 9.92
N ASP A 287 -31.05 20.56 9.58
CA ASP A 287 -31.62 19.50 10.40
C ASP A 287 -30.92 18.16 10.15
N TYR A 288 -30.91 17.30 11.17
CA TYR A 288 -30.17 16.03 11.17
C TYR A 288 -30.53 15.11 9.97
N LEU A 289 -31.82 14.85 9.72
CA LEU A 289 -32.23 13.89 8.69
C LEU A 289 -31.82 14.32 7.26
N PRO A 290 -32.11 15.56 6.79
CA PRO A 290 -31.61 16.02 5.50
C PRO A 290 -30.08 16.06 5.39
N SER A 291 -29.38 16.43 6.48
CA SER A 291 -27.91 16.39 6.53
C SER A 291 -27.36 14.98 6.34
N GLU A 292 -27.90 13.99 7.05
CA GLU A 292 -27.45 12.59 6.94
C GLU A 292 -27.78 11.98 5.58
N ILE A 293 -28.93 12.33 4.99
CA ILE A 293 -29.27 11.91 3.62
C ILE A 293 -28.28 12.49 2.61
N GLU A 294 -27.87 13.75 2.75
CA GLU A 294 -26.91 14.36 1.82
C GLU A 294 -25.54 13.69 1.91
N LYS A 295 -25.06 13.43 3.13
CA LYS A 295 -23.83 12.65 3.33
C LYS A 295 -23.93 11.24 2.72
N PHE A 296 -25.09 10.61 2.87
CA PHE A 296 -25.34 9.29 2.29
C PHE A 296 -25.34 9.32 0.75
N LYS A 297 -25.90 10.38 0.13
CA LYS A 297 -25.85 10.57 -1.34
C LYS A 297 -24.43 10.76 -1.84
N ASP A 298 -23.65 11.61 -1.17
CA ASP A 298 -22.25 11.85 -1.52
C ASP A 298 -21.44 10.55 -1.44
N ALA A 299 -21.65 9.76 -0.39
CA ALA A 299 -20.93 8.52 -0.16
C ALA A 299 -21.41 7.32 -0.99
N THR A 300 -22.58 7.41 -1.64
CA THR A 300 -23.11 6.35 -2.52
C THR A 300 -23.02 6.69 -4.01
N GLY A 301 -22.54 7.88 -4.37
CA GLY A 301 -22.50 8.34 -5.76
C GLY A 301 -23.89 8.53 -6.35
N TYR A 302 -24.83 9.05 -5.55
CA TYR A 302 -26.21 9.26 -5.98
C TYR A 302 -26.30 10.22 -7.17
N GLU A 303 -26.94 9.76 -8.25
CA GLU A 303 -27.21 10.55 -9.44
C GLU A 303 -28.71 10.84 -9.54
N GLU A 304 -29.11 12.11 -9.39
CA GLU A 304 -30.52 12.55 -9.43
C GLU A 304 -31.26 12.09 -10.70
N PHE A 305 -30.55 11.95 -11.83
CA PHE A 305 -31.11 11.48 -13.09
C PHE A 305 -31.34 9.96 -13.15
N LEU A 306 -30.95 9.18 -12.13
CA LEU A 306 -31.25 7.75 -12.00
C LEU A 306 -32.39 7.50 -11.00
N ASP A 307 -32.83 8.53 -10.27
CA ASP A 307 -33.89 8.48 -9.27
C ASP A 307 -35.28 8.50 -9.93
N PHE A 308 -35.68 7.35 -10.48
CA PHE A 308 -37.01 7.16 -11.05
C PHE A 308 -37.70 5.96 -10.43
N ASP A 309 -39.00 6.10 -10.16
CA ASP A 309 -39.85 4.98 -9.79
C ASP A 309 -40.18 4.12 -11.03
N PRO A 310 -39.79 2.82 -11.08
CA PRO A 310 -40.14 1.92 -12.18
C PRO A 310 -41.65 1.78 -12.40
N ALA A 311 -42.48 1.98 -11.37
CA ALA A 311 -43.93 1.96 -11.47
C ALA A 311 -44.47 3.20 -12.22
N VAL A 312 -43.82 4.36 -12.08
CA VAL A 312 -44.13 5.59 -12.81
C VAL A 312 -43.75 5.46 -14.28
N ILE A 313 -42.59 4.88 -14.59
CA ILE A 313 -42.17 4.58 -15.98
C ILE A 313 -43.15 3.59 -16.63
N LYS A 314 -43.54 2.55 -15.90
CA LYS A 314 -44.49 1.54 -16.38
C LYS A 314 -45.89 2.09 -16.60
N ALA A 315 -46.37 2.98 -15.73
CA ALA A 315 -47.66 3.66 -15.89
C ALA A 315 -47.63 4.70 -17.03
N ALA A 316 -46.50 5.40 -17.21
CA ALA A 316 -46.31 6.36 -18.30
C ALA A 316 -46.21 5.68 -19.68
N LEU A 317 -45.70 4.45 -19.75
CA LEU A 317 -45.72 3.61 -20.96
C LEU A 317 -47.13 3.10 -21.33
N GLU A 318 -48.09 3.14 -20.41
CA GLU A 318 -49.46 2.66 -20.61
C GLU A 318 -50.47 3.77 -20.99
N ASP A 319 -50.09 5.06 -20.92
CA ASP A 319 -50.96 6.21 -21.24
C ASP A 319 -50.35 7.15 -22.31
N PRO A 320 -50.85 7.15 -23.57
CA PRO A 320 -50.23 7.85 -24.70
C PRO A 320 -50.21 9.38 -24.64
N ASP A 321 -51.03 10.02 -23.80
CA ASP A 321 -51.25 11.47 -23.83
C ASP A 321 -50.41 12.26 -22.80
N LYS A 322 -49.55 11.60 -22.00
CA LYS A 322 -48.71 12.25 -20.97
C LYS A 322 -47.20 12.07 -21.15
N SER A 323 -46.76 11.53 -22.27
CA SER A 323 -45.37 11.19 -22.47
C SER A 323 -44.56 12.43 -22.87
N HIS A 324 -43.64 12.89 -22.01
CA HIS A 324 -42.50 13.75 -22.38
C HIS A 324 -41.44 12.96 -23.19
N VAL A 325 -41.83 11.87 -23.85
CA VAL A 325 -40.96 10.99 -24.63
C VAL A 325 -40.32 11.76 -25.78
N ASP A 326 -41.00 12.75 -26.36
CA ASP A 326 -40.42 13.57 -27.42
C ASP A 326 -39.26 14.46 -26.92
N GLU A 327 -39.26 14.89 -25.65
CA GLU A 327 -38.16 15.67 -25.06
C GLU A 327 -37.00 14.79 -24.60
N MET A 328 -37.29 13.62 -23.99
CA MET A 328 -36.26 12.65 -23.60
C MET A 328 -35.57 12.02 -24.82
N LEU A 329 -36.30 11.77 -25.90
CA LEU A 329 -35.73 11.28 -27.16
C LEU A 329 -34.86 12.35 -27.82
N ALA A 330 -35.26 13.63 -27.76
CA ALA A 330 -34.46 14.74 -28.28
C ALA A 330 -33.15 14.94 -27.48
N PHE A 331 -33.19 14.74 -26.16
CA PHE A 331 -32.01 14.82 -25.30
C PHE A 331 -31.05 13.65 -25.52
N ALA A 332 -31.58 12.42 -25.61
CA ALA A 332 -30.79 11.23 -25.94
C ALA A 332 -30.18 11.30 -27.36
N GLU A 333 -30.91 11.86 -28.34
CA GLU A 333 -30.39 12.10 -29.69
C GLU A 333 -29.31 13.21 -29.74
N GLN A 334 -29.31 14.12 -28.77
CA GLN A 334 -28.27 15.16 -28.66
C GLN A 334 -27.01 14.62 -27.98
N ALA A 335 -27.17 13.89 -26.86
CA ALA A 335 -26.06 13.19 -26.20
C ALA A 335 -25.41 12.15 -27.12
N GLY A 336 -26.21 11.42 -27.90
CA GLY A 336 -25.69 10.49 -28.92
C GLY A 336 -24.93 11.19 -30.04
N ARG A 337 -25.33 12.40 -30.46
CA ARG A 337 -24.62 13.20 -31.47
C ARG A 337 -23.31 13.78 -30.97
N GLU A 338 -23.23 14.13 -29.69
CA GLU A 338 -22.02 14.62 -29.04
C GLU A 338 -21.01 13.47 -28.85
N TYR A 339 -21.48 12.27 -28.48
CA TYR A 339 -20.68 11.04 -28.40
C TYR A 339 -20.19 10.54 -29.77
N GLU A 340 -21.04 10.58 -30.80
CA GLU A 340 -20.66 10.21 -32.18
C GLU A 340 -19.69 11.22 -32.82
N ALA A 341 -19.71 12.48 -32.39
CA ALA A 341 -18.77 13.51 -32.85
C ALA A 341 -17.37 13.31 -32.24
N GLU A 342 -17.28 12.78 -31.02
CA GLU A 342 -16.01 12.38 -30.37
C GLU A 342 -15.39 11.14 -31.03
N LEU A 343 -16.21 10.18 -31.47
CA LEU A 343 -15.76 8.94 -32.10
C LEU A 343 -15.36 9.08 -33.59
N ALA A 344 -15.80 10.15 -34.28
CA ALA A 344 -15.64 10.32 -35.73
C ALA A 344 -14.19 10.60 -36.22
N GLY A 345 -13.18 10.43 -35.36
CA GLY A 345 -11.76 10.48 -35.70
C GLY A 345 -11.13 9.12 -36.06
N GLN A 346 -11.80 7.99 -35.80
CA GLN A 346 -11.22 6.67 -36.04
C GLN A 346 -11.95 5.91 -37.16
N THR A 347 -11.20 5.51 -38.17
CA THR A 347 -11.66 4.58 -39.22
C THR A 347 -12.11 3.27 -38.57
N PRO A 348 -13.30 2.71 -38.90
CA PRO A 348 -13.76 1.47 -38.27
C PRO A 348 -12.79 0.33 -38.52
N ALA A 349 -12.48 -0.43 -37.48
CA ALA A 349 -11.64 -1.62 -37.56
C ALA A 349 -12.27 -2.63 -38.56
N PRO A 350 -11.45 -3.30 -39.39
CA PRO A 350 -11.95 -4.24 -40.39
C PRO A 350 -12.66 -5.42 -39.73
N SER A 351 -13.83 -5.80 -40.26
CA SER A 351 -14.60 -6.92 -39.73
C SER A 351 -14.02 -8.27 -40.21
N PRO A 352 -14.27 -9.39 -39.49
CA PRO A 352 -13.83 -10.72 -39.93
C PRO A 352 -14.32 -11.12 -41.32
N ASP A 353 -15.47 -10.58 -41.75
CA ASP A 353 -16.01 -10.69 -43.10
C ASP A 353 -15.10 -10.09 -44.18
N ASP A 354 -14.45 -8.96 -43.87
CA ASP A 354 -13.59 -8.24 -44.81
C ASP A 354 -12.23 -8.93 -45.00
N ARG A 355 -11.92 -9.91 -44.13
CA ARG A 355 -10.66 -10.65 -44.03
C ARG A 355 -10.83 -12.15 -44.30
N GLU A 356 -11.96 -12.58 -44.86
CA GLU A 356 -12.17 -13.97 -45.26
C GLU A 356 -11.16 -14.37 -46.36
N THR A 357 -10.43 -15.46 -46.14
CA THR A 357 -9.43 -15.96 -47.10
C THR A 357 -10.03 -16.81 -48.22
N GLY A 358 -11.32 -17.13 -48.11
CA GLY A 358 -12.04 -18.05 -49.00
C GLY A 358 -11.77 -19.54 -48.73
N GLU A 359 -10.92 -19.86 -47.76
CA GLU A 359 -10.71 -21.24 -47.30
C GLU A 359 -11.81 -21.65 -46.31
N THR A 360 -12.14 -22.94 -46.25
CA THR A 360 -13.12 -23.48 -45.31
C THR A 360 -12.56 -24.67 -44.54
N VAL A 361 -12.75 -24.68 -43.22
CA VAL A 361 -12.40 -25.80 -42.34
C VAL A 361 -13.66 -26.59 -41.99
N ARG A 362 -13.57 -27.91 -42.07
CA ARG A 362 -14.69 -28.80 -41.73
C ARG A 362 -14.38 -29.52 -40.43
N THR A 363 -15.22 -29.30 -39.41
CA THR A 363 -15.19 -30.05 -38.14
C THR A 363 -16.43 -30.94 -38.03
N PRO A 364 -16.50 -31.89 -37.07
CA PRO A 364 -17.71 -32.66 -36.81
C PRO A 364 -18.93 -31.81 -36.47
N ARG A 365 -18.72 -30.54 -36.08
CA ARG A 365 -19.76 -29.59 -35.65
C ARG A 365 -20.18 -28.59 -36.73
N GLY A 366 -19.50 -28.53 -37.89
CA GLY A 366 -19.86 -27.59 -38.95
C GLY A 366 -18.76 -27.38 -39.99
N THR A 367 -19.03 -26.50 -40.96
CA THR A 367 -18.01 -25.97 -41.88
C THR A 367 -17.90 -24.47 -41.63
N PHE A 368 -16.67 -24.00 -41.38
CA PHE A 368 -16.38 -22.62 -40.98
C PHE A 368 -15.44 -21.97 -41.99
N TYR A 369 -15.64 -20.68 -42.28
CA TYR A 369 -14.78 -19.92 -43.17
C TYR A 369 -13.54 -19.44 -42.41
N VAL A 370 -12.38 -19.47 -43.07
CA VAL A 370 -11.12 -19.03 -42.50
C VAL A 370 -10.97 -17.52 -42.68
N THR A 371 -10.56 -16.83 -41.63
CA THR A 371 -10.20 -15.41 -41.65
C THR A 371 -8.70 -15.26 -41.39
N ASP A 372 -8.10 -14.22 -41.95
CA ASP A 372 -6.69 -13.85 -41.73
C ASP A 372 -6.50 -12.96 -40.49
N MET A 373 -7.39 -13.05 -39.51
CA MET A 373 -7.29 -12.34 -38.23
C MET A 373 -6.68 -13.24 -37.15
N SER A 374 -5.89 -12.64 -36.26
CA SER A 374 -5.38 -13.30 -35.05
C SER A 374 -6.49 -13.54 -34.03
N ARG A 375 -6.19 -14.32 -32.99
CA ARG A 375 -7.16 -14.60 -31.91
C ARG A 375 -7.58 -13.32 -31.19
N GLU A 376 -6.62 -12.47 -30.88
CA GLU A 376 -6.80 -11.20 -30.18
C GLU A 376 -7.65 -10.24 -31.02
N GLN A 377 -7.43 -10.21 -32.33
CA GLN A 377 -8.23 -9.41 -33.27
C GLN A 377 -9.67 -9.92 -33.37
N MET A 378 -9.89 -11.23 -33.30
CA MET A 378 -11.22 -11.83 -33.29
C MET A 378 -11.95 -11.56 -31.96
N GLU A 379 -11.26 -11.64 -30.82
CA GLU A 379 -11.80 -11.34 -29.49
C GLU A 379 -12.17 -9.86 -29.35
N ALA A 380 -11.31 -8.94 -29.83
CA ALA A 380 -11.61 -7.51 -29.94
C ALA A 380 -12.80 -7.21 -30.86
N ALA A 381 -13.04 -8.04 -31.88
CA ALA A 381 -14.23 -7.96 -32.74
C ALA A 381 -15.47 -8.65 -32.15
N GLY A 382 -15.41 -9.11 -30.90
CA GLY A 382 -16.52 -9.74 -30.17
C GLY A 382 -16.74 -11.23 -30.47
N TYR A 383 -15.76 -11.92 -31.07
CA TYR A 383 -15.82 -13.36 -31.35
C TYR A 383 -14.97 -14.13 -30.32
N GLY A 384 -15.62 -14.91 -29.46
CA GLY A 384 -14.95 -15.71 -28.43
C GLY A 384 -14.61 -17.13 -28.90
N PHE A 385 -13.67 -17.79 -28.23
CA PHE A 385 -13.30 -19.17 -28.53
C PHE A 385 -14.45 -20.15 -28.27
N HIS A 386 -14.76 -20.99 -29.28
CA HIS A 386 -15.82 -21.99 -29.18
C HIS A 386 -15.28 -23.43 -29.11
N HIS A 387 -14.35 -23.81 -30.01
CA HIS A 387 -13.68 -25.11 -30.00
C HIS A 387 -12.52 -25.16 -31.00
N GLN A 388 -11.63 -26.13 -30.86
CA GLN A 388 -10.54 -26.39 -31.80
C GLN A 388 -10.93 -27.44 -32.86
N SER A 389 -10.32 -27.38 -34.05
CA SER A 389 -10.45 -28.43 -35.07
C SER A 389 -9.78 -29.74 -34.62
N ASP A 390 -10.26 -30.88 -35.13
CA ASP A 390 -9.75 -32.21 -34.75
C ASP A 390 -8.24 -32.40 -35.05
N ASP A 391 -7.69 -31.64 -35.99
CA ASP A 391 -6.28 -31.65 -36.35
C ASP A 391 -5.42 -30.66 -35.53
N GLY A 392 -6.03 -29.92 -34.60
CA GLY A 392 -5.37 -28.94 -33.74
C GLY A 392 -4.94 -27.65 -34.46
N LYS A 393 -5.13 -27.56 -35.77
CA LYS A 393 -4.55 -26.47 -36.58
C LYS A 393 -5.38 -25.19 -36.63
N TYR A 394 -6.65 -25.25 -36.22
CA TYR A 394 -7.56 -24.11 -36.30
C TYR A 394 -8.38 -23.96 -35.03
N LEU A 395 -8.55 -22.72 -34.58
CA LEU A 395 -9.48 -22.35 -33.52
C LEU A 395 -10.76 -21.81 -34.16
N ILE A 396 -11.92 -22.30 -33.71
CA ILE A 396 -13.22 -21.81 -34.15
C ILE A 396 -13.69 -20.75 -33.16
N MET A 397 -13.80 -19.51 -33.63
CA MET A 397 -14.22 -18.33 -32.86
C MET A 397 -15.65 -17.95 -33.26
N GLY A 398 -16.52 -17.64 -32.30
CA GLY A 398 -17.93 -17.33 -32.54
C GLY A 398 -18.49 -16.26 -31.59
N ASN A 399 -19.47 -15.50 -32.07
CA ASN A 399 -20.14 -14.42 -31.32
C ASN A 399 -21.64 -14.69 -31.08
N GLY A 400 -22.05 -15.96 -31.15
CA GLY A 400 -23.46 -16.38 -31.02
C GLY A 400 -24.30 -16.26 -32.30
N SER A 401 -23.93 -15.40 -33.26
CA SER A 401 -24.62 -15.26 -34.55
C SER A 401 -23.83 -15.82 -35.73
N ARG A 402 -22.50 -15.71 -35.67
CA ARG A 402 -21.58 -16.15 -36.71
C ARG A 402 -20.33 -16.77 -36.10
N SER A 403 -19.64 -17.60 -36.89
CA SER A 403 -18.43 -18.30 -36.46
C SER A 403 -17.44 -18.46 -37.61
N PHE A 404 -16.15 -18.36 -37.28
CA PHE A 404 -15.03 -18.38 -38.20
C PHE A 404 -13.90 -19.26 -37.66
N ALA A 405 -13.04 -19.73 -38.55
CA ALA A 405 -11.82 -20.45 -38.20
C ALA A 405 -10.60 -19.52 -38.32
N ILE A 406 -9.74 -19.50 -37.30
CA ILE A 406 -8.43 -18.86 -37.34
C ILE A 406 -7.34 -19.93 -37.19
N ARG A 407 -6.13 -19.70 -37.71
CA ARG A 407 -5.01 -20.64 -37.54
C ARG A 407 -4.58 -20.64 -36.07
N SER A 408 -4.43 -21.83 -35.50
CA SER A 408 -3.95 -22.01 -34.12
C SER A 408 -2.44 -21.81 -34.09
N GLU A 409 -1.99 -20.83 -33.30
CA GLU A 409 -0.57 -20.55 -33.07
C GLU A 409 0.11 -21.65 -32.22
N GLU A 410 -0.68 -22.49 -31.55
CA GLU A 410 -0.24 -23.65 -30.75
C GLU A 410 0.24 -24.85 -31.60
N ALA A 411 0.33 -24.72 -32.93
CA ALA A 411 1.00 -25.71 -33.77
C ALA A 411 2.54 -25.61 -33.76
N GLN A 412 3.11 -24.73 -32.93
CA GLN A 412 4.50 -24.81 -32.48
C GLN A 412 4.53 -25.19 -30.99
N GLU A 413 5.10 -26.37 -30.74
CA GLU A 413 5.59 -26.90 -29.46
C GLU A 413 4.61 -27.56 -28.48
N HIS A 414 4.12 -28.74 -28.88
CA HIS A 414 3.94 -29.82 -27.90
C HIS A 414 5.32 -30.34 -27.45
N ILE A 415 5.83 -29.88 -26.31
CA ILE A 415 6.92 -30.55 -25.57
C ILE A 415 6.46 -30.75 -24.13
N THR A 416 6.56 -32.00 -23.67
CA THR A 416 6.47 -32.41 -22.27
C THR A 416 7.25 -31.47 -21.34
N PRO A 417 6.80 -31.17 -20.10
CA PRO A 417 7.53 -30.24 -19.24
C PRO A 417 8.93 -30.80 -18.95
N GLU A 418 9.93 -30.23 -19.61
CA GLU A 418 11.33 -30.50 -19.31
C GLU A 418 11.61 -29.92 -17.92
N LYS A 419 12.11 -30.77 -17.02
CA LYS A 419 12.50 -30.33 -15.68
C LYS A 419 13.69 -29.37 -15.79
N MET A 420 13.71 -28.39 -14.91
CA MET A 420 14.77 -27.40 -14.80
C MET A 420 15.81 -27.84 -13.77
N THR A 421 17.10 -27.82 -14.13
CA THR A 421 18.20 -28.08 -13.19
C THR A 421 18.57 -26.79 -12.47
N VAL A 422 18.51 -26.81 -11.14
CA VAL A 422 18.86 -25.70 -10.25
C VAL A 422 19.91 -26.14 -9.23
N LEU A 423 20.64 -25.18 -8.67
CA LEU A 423 21.53 -25.44 -7.53
C LEU A 423 20.86 -24.92 -6.25
N VAL A 424 20.63 -25.80 -5.28
CA VAL A 424 20.06 -25.44 -3.98
C VAL A 424 21.19 -25.12 -3.01
N VAL A 425 21.09 -23.98 -2.34
CA VAL A 425 22.06 -23.55 -1.32
C VAL A 425 21.31 -23.35 0.00
N GLU A 426 21.50 -24.26 0.93
CA GLU A 426 20.92 -24.18 2.28
C GLU A 426 21.91 -23.53 3.27
N PRO A 427 21.42 -22.85 4.32
CA PRO A 427 22.27 -22.37 5.40
C PRO A 427 23.14 -23.48 5.98
N MET A 428 24.40 -23.15 6.29
CA MET A 428 25.36 -24.07 6.93
C MET A 428 25.66 -25.37 6.18
N LYS A 429 25.22 -25.54 4.93
CA LYS A 429 25.46 -26.73 4.10
C LYS A 429 26.18 -26.42 2.79
N GLU A 430 26.81 -27.44 2.22
CA GLU A 430 27.33 -27.38 0.85
C GLU A 430 26.18 -27.39 -0.17
N PRO A 431 26.33 -26.67 -1.30
CA PRO A 431 25.31 -26.61 -2.34
C PRO A 431 25.16 -27.94 -3.09
N TYR A 432 23.95 -28.24 -3.56
CA TYR A 432 23.68 -29.46 -4.32
C TYR A 432 22.69 -29.24 -5.46
N VAL A 433 22.80 -30.08 -6.48
CA VAL A 433 21.98 -29.99 -7.70
C VAL A 433 20.62 -30.66 -7.49
N LYS A 434 19.56 -30.00 -7.96
CA LYS A 434 18.19 -30.52 -7.91
C LYS A 434 17.46 -30.26 -9.22
N GLU A 435 16.66 -31.22 -9.67
CA GLU A 435 15.74 -31.04 -10.79
C GLU A 435 14.36 -30.67 -10.26
N ILE A 436 13.84 -29.51 -10.65
CA ILE A 436 12.51 -29.02 -10.27
C ILE A 436 11.64 -28.85 -11.52
N ALA A 437 10.32 -28.79 -11.34
CA ALA A 437 9.44 -28.42 -12.44
C ALA A 437 9.63 -26.91 -12.75
N PRO A 438 9.53 -26.48 -14.02
CA PRO A 438 9.56 -25.06 -14.34
C PRO A 438 8.35 -24.35 -13.74
N GLY A 439 8.48 -23.06 -13.43
CA GLY A 439 7.40 -22.20 -12.96
C GLY A 439 7.50 -21.74 -11.49
N LEU A 440 6.79 -20.65 -11.20
CA LEU A 440 6.83 -19.89 -9.95
C LEU A 440 6.57 -20.75 -8.70
N HIS A 441 5.52 -21.57 -8.73
CA HIS A 441 5.13 -22.41 -7.59
C HIS A 441 6.23 -23.41 -7.18
N SER A 442 7.02 -23.91 -8.13
CA SER A 442 8.12 -24.84 -7.82
C SER A 442 9.28 -24.12 -7.13
N LEU A 443 9.52 -22.85 -7.49
CA LEU A 443 10.56 -22.02 -6.88
C LEU A 443 10.14 -21.59 -5.47
N GLN A 444 8.91 -21.08 -5.31
CA GLN A 444 8.34 -20.70 -4.01
C GLN A 444 8.36 -21.86 -3.01
N ALA A 445 8.04 -23.08 -3.46
CA ALA A 445 8.06 -24.27 -2.61
C ALA A 445 9.45 -24.65 -2.09
N GLU A 446 10.52 -24.32 -2.82
CA GLU A 446 11.90 -24.63 -2.44
C GLU A 446 12.50 -23.56 -1.52
N VAL A 447 12.22 -22.27 -1.79
CA VAL A 447 12.73 -21.16 -0.96
C VAL A 447 11.86 -20.90 0.28
N GLY A 448 10.61 -21.38 0.28
CA GLY A 448 9.73 -21.39 1.45
C GLY A 448 8.88 -20.14 1.63
N GLY A 449 8.46 -19.49 0.54
CA GLY A 449 7.68 -18.25 0.55
C GLY A 449 7.60 -17.61 -0.82
N ASP A 450 7.16 -16.36 -0.88
CA ASP A 450 7.25 -15.54 -2.09
C ASP A 450 8.72 -15.31 -2.47
N ILE A 451 8.97 -15.16 -3.77
CA ILE A 451 10.33 -15.15 -4.30
C ILE A 451 10.80 -13.74 -4.63
N ALA A 452 12.03 -13.45 -4.24
CA ALA A 452 12.82 -12.35 -4.77
C ALA A 452 14.01 -12.91 -5.56
N THR A 453 14.50 -12.16 -6.54
CA THR A 453 15.67 -12.58 -7.35
C THR A 453 16.76 -11.52 -7.30
N ALA A 454 17.96 -11.93 -6.88
CA ALA A 454 19.16 -11.12 -6.94
C ALA A 454 20.03 -11.49 -8.15
N TYR A 455 20.66 -10.50 -8.78
CA TYR A 455 21.53 -10.68 -9.96
C TYR A 455 22.98 -10.23 -9.69
N PRO A 456 23.69 -10.85 -8.74
CA PRO A 456 25.02 -10.40 -8.32
C PRO A 456 26.14 -10.73 -9.32
N PHE A 457 25.85 -11.42 -10.43
CA PHE A 457 26.84 -11.92 -11.36
C PHE A 457 26.60 -11.41 -12.78
N SER A 458 27.68 -11.25 -13.55
CA SER A 458 27.62 -10.92 -14.98
C SER A 458 27.29 -12.12 -15.87
N ASP A 459 27.34 -13.34 -15.34
CA ASP A 459 26.82 -14.53 -16.00
C ASP A 459 25.27 -14.46 -16.04
N PRO A 460 24.61 -15.08 -17.04
CA PRO A 460 23.14 -15.15 -17.09
C PRO A 460 22.59 -16.13 -16.04
N VAL A 461 22.69 -15.75 -14.76
CA VAL A 461 22.30 -16.52 -13.58
C VAL A 461 21.64 -15.62 -12.55
N GLY A 462 20.51 -16.06 -12.01
CA GLY A 462 19.80 -15.40 -10.91
C GLY A 462 19.89 -16.20 -9.61
N LEU A 463 19.86 -15.49 -8.48
CA LEU A 463 19.71 -16.07 -7.15
C LEU A 463 18.27 -15.85 -6.68
N VAL A 464 17.48 -16.91 -6.64
CA VAL A 464 16.08 -16.88 -6.18
C VAL A 464 16.03 -17.20 -4.70
N CYS A 465 15.50 -16.33 -3.86
CA CYS A 465 15.35 -16.52 -2.42
C CYS A 465 13.95 -16.16 -1.94
N ASN A 466 13.69 -16.41 -0.65
CA ASN A 466 12.47 -15.96 0.00
C ASN A 466 12.55 -14.44 0.22
N ASP A 467 11.58 -13.71 -0.31
CA ASP A 467 11.51 -12.24 -0.25
C ASP A 467 11.41 -11.74 1.21
N GLU A 468 10.56 -12.38 2.01
CA GLU A 468 10.40 -12.07 3.43
C GLU A 468 11.45 -12.74 4.33
N GLY A 469 12.43 -13.44 3.75
CA GLY A 469 13.33 -14.34 4.50
C GLY A 469 14.08 -13.64 5.65
N LYS A 470 14.51 -12.38 5.44
CA LYS A 470 15.15 -11.57 6.48
C LYS A 470 14.15 -11.09 7.54
N LEU A 471 12.95 -10.69 7.11
CA LEU A 471 11.88 -10.16 7.97
C LEU A 471 11.33 -11.23 8.93
N ILE A 472 11.15 -12.46 8.45
CA ILE A 472 10.67 -13.58 9.26
C ILE A 472 11.78 -14.27 10.07
N GLY A 473 13.02 -13.76 9.99
CA GLY A 473 14.16 -14.24 10.76
C GLY A 473 14.71 -15.60 10.32
N LEU A 474 14.72 -15.90 9.01
CA LEU A 474 15.41 -17.09 8.49
C LEU A 474 16.93 -16.98 8.72
N GLU A 475 17.57 -18.13 8.88
CA GLU A 475 19.02 -18.22 9.12
C GLU A 475 19.81 -17.64 7.95
N LEU A 476 20.78 -16.75 8.25
CA LEU A 476 21.66 -16.15 7.25
C LEU A 476 22.54 -17.22 6.59
N ASN A 477 22.71 -17.14 5.27
CA ASN A 477 23.22 -18.24 4.46
C ASN A 477 24.56 -17.90 3.78
N ARG A 478 24.60 -16.89 2.91
CA ARG A 478 25.81 -16.48 2.16
C ARG A 478 25.83 -14.97 1.96
N GLY A 479 27.01 -14.36 2.09
CA GLY A 479 27.22 -12.94 1.84
C GLY A 479 27.43 -12.69 0.35
N LEU A 480 26.71 -11.72 -0.20
CA LEU A 480 26.95 -11.17 -1.53
C LEU A 480 27.97 -10.04 -1.40
N ARG A 481 29.00 -10.10 -2.24
CA ARG A 481 30.15 -9.20 -2.17
C ARG A 481 30.25 -8.36 -3.43
N ASP A 482 30.65 -7.11 -3.26
CA ASP A 482 30.89 -6.18 -4.36
C ASP A 482 32.25 -6.44 -5.05
N GLU A 483 32.62 -5.57 -6.01
CA GLU A 483 33.90 -5.66 -6.72
C GLU A 483 35.13 -5.47 -5.81
N HIS A 484 34.95 -4.87 -4.64
CA HIS A 484 35.98 -4.64 -3.63
C HIS A 484 36.09 -5.77 -2.60
N GLY A 485 35.14 -6.72 -2.61
CA GLY A 485 35.08 -7.86 -1.71
C GLY A 485 34.30 -7.60 -0.41
N GLU A 486 33.71 -6.42 -0.28
CA GLU A 486 32.90 -5.99 0.86
C GLU A 486 31.48 -6.55 0.72
N ILE A 487 30.87 -6.93 1.85
CA ILE A 487 29.52 -7.50 1.85
C ILE A 487 28.51 -6.37 1.71
N TYR A 488 27.75 -6.38 0.62
CA TYR A 488 26.66 -5.41 0.42
C TYR A 488 25.30 -6.02 0.77
N ASP A 489 25.15 -7.35 0.70
CA ASP A 489 23.93 -8.03 1.10
C ASP A 489 24.19 -9.45 1.63
N ILE A 490 23.24 -10.03 2.36
CA ILE A 490 23.32 -11.38 2.92
C ILE A 490 22.03 -12.15 2.60
N MET A 491 22.17 -13.30 1.94
CA MET A 491 21.06 -14.19 1.65
C MET A 491 20.52 -14.80 2.95
N ALA A 492 19.20 -14.75 3.18
CA ALA A 492 18.53 -15.39 4.31
C ALA A 492 17.71 -16.60 3.87
N GLY A 493 17.84 -17.72 4.58
CA GLY A 493 17.16 -18.97 4.26
C GLY A 493 17.77 -19.70 3.05
N THR A 494 17.04 -20.71 2.55
CA THR A 494 17.44 -21.47 1.35
C THR A 494 17.26 -20.61 0.11
N PHE A 495 18.28 -20.55 -0.74
CA PHE A 495 18.17 -19.89 -2.04
C PHE A 495 18.57 -20.85 -3.17
N LEU A 496 18.08 -20.55 -4.37
CA LEU A 496 18.32 -21.31 -5.59
C LEU A 496 19.16 -20.50 -6.55
N VAL A 497 20.13 -21.15 -7.20
CA VAL A 497 20.80 -20.61 -8.38
C VAL A 497 20.09 -21.15 -9.61
N VAL A 498 19.64 -20.24 -10.49
CA VAL A 498 18.87 -20.57 -11.71
C VAL A 498 19.50 -19.91 -12.93
N GLY A 499 19.37 -20.53 -14.10
CA GLY A 499 19.82 -19.92 -15.37
C GLY A 499 18.84 -18.86 -15.85
N LEU A 500 19.33 -17.88 -16.61
CA LEU A 500 18.51 -16.82 -17.20
C LEU A 500 18.45 -16.96 -18.72
N SER A 501 17.27 -16.73 -19.28
CA SER A 501 17.02 -16.50 -20.70
C SER A 501 16.44 -15.10 -20.91
N GLU A 502 16.07 -14.73 -22.14
CA GLU A 502 15.58 -13.38 -22.46
C GLU A 502 14.38 -12.97 -21.57
N ASP A 503 13.44 -13.89 -21.27
CA ASP A 503 12.23 -13.57 -20.51
C ASP A 503 11.85 -14.61 -19.43
N SER A 504 12.73 -15.56 -19.07
CA SER A 504 12.38 -16.62 -18.10
C SER A 504 13.56 -17.29 -17.40
N PHE A 505 13.27 -17.96 -16.27
CA PHE A 505 14.19 -18.86 -15.58
C PHE A 505 14.37 -20.17 -16.35
N THR A 506 15.63 -20.58 -16.50
CA THR A 506 16.02 -21.78 -17.25
C THR A 506 16.97 -22.66 -16.47
N SER A 507 17.23 -23.86 -17.01
CA SER A 507 18.15 -24.81 -16.41
C SER A 507 19.58 -24.28 -16.44
N LEU A 508 20.30 -24.44 -15.34
CA LEU A 508 21.74 -24.19 -15.32
C LEU A 508 22.46 -25.14 -16.30
N THR A 509 23.44 -24.60 -17.01
CA THR A 509 24.39 -25.40 -17.78
C THR A 509 25.33 -26.18 -16.85
N PRO A 510 25.89 -27.33 -17.28
CA PRO A 510 26.85 -28.08 -16.47
C PRO A 510 28.05 -27.24 -16.00
N GLU A 511 28.50 -26.30 -16.83
CA GLU A 511 29.59 -25.37 -16.52
C GLU A 511 29.19 -24.39 -15.40
N GLN A 512 27.98 -23.82 -15.46
CA GLN A 512 27.46 -22.95 -14.40
C GLN A 512 27.25 -23.72 -13.09
N VAL A 513 26.68 -24.93 -13.15
CA VAL A 513 26.52 -25.80 -11.97
C VAL A 513 27.88 -26.00 -11.28
N GLN A 514 28.92 -26.35 -12.04
CA GLN A 514 30.25 -26.55 -11.47
C GLN A 514 30.82 -25.26 -10.86
N LYS A 515 30.70 -24.13 -11.56
CA LYS A 515 31.19 -22.82 -11.11
C LYS A 515 30.54 -22.42 -9.79
N TYR A 516 29.21 -22.45 -9.71
CA TYR A 516 28.47 -21.99 -8.54
C TYR A 516 28.49 -22.98 -7.38
N THR A 517 28.66 -24.27 -7.66
CA THR A 517 28.94 -25.28 -6.62
C THR A 517 30.25 -24.96 -5.91
N GLU A 518 31.31 -24.60 -6.63
CA GLU A 518 32.59 -24.24 -6.01
C GLU A 518 32.52 -22.84 -5.36
N HIS A 519 31.78 -21.90 -5.96
CA HIS A 519 31.58 -20.54 -5.40
C HIS A 519 30.91 -20.56 -4.03
N PHE A 520 29.80 -21.31 -3.88
CA PHE A 520 29.04 -21.37 -2.62
C PHE A 520 29.41 -22.55 -1.73
N LYS A 521 30.50 -23.25 -2.05
CA LYS A 521 30.94 -24.48 -1.37
C LYS A 521 31.12 -24.31 0.13
N GLN A 522 31.76 -23.22 0.53
CA GLN A 522 32.07 -22.97 1.93
C GLN A 522 30.88 -22.25 2.60
N PRO A 523 30.28 -22.83 3.66
CA PRO A 523 29.28 -22.13 4.44
C PRO A 523 29.88 -20.97 5.23
N GLU A 524 29.07 -19.94 5.46
CA GLU A 524 29.45 -18.72 6.17
C GLU A 524 28.53 -18.52 7.39
N GLN A 525 29.10 -17.98 8.47
CA GLN A 525 28.39 -17.54 9.66
C GLN A 525 28.63 -16.03 9.83
N PHE A 526 27.59 -15.29 10.16
CA PHE A 526 27.64 -13.83 10.25
C PHE A 526 27.61 -13.40 11.71
N ILE A 527 28.52 -12.49 12.07
CA ILE A 527 28.55 -11.86 13.40
C ILE A 527 28.52 -10.34 13.24
N SER A 528 27.73 -9.68 14.07
CA SER A 528 27.74 -8.22 14.18
C SER A 528 28.73 -7.82 15.29
N LEU A 529 29.80 -7.12 14.92
CA LEU A 529 30.78 -6.58 15.85
C LEU A 529 30.92 -5.08 15.61
N ASN A 530 30.59 -4.26 16.61
CA ASN A 530 30.66 -2.79 16.56
C ASN A 530 29.90 -2.18 15.36
N GLY A 531 28.74 -2.74 15.00
CA GLY A 531 27.92 -2.25 13.87
C GLY A 531 28.39 -2.72 12.49
N GLN A 532 29.49 -3.48 12.39
CA GLN A 532 29.93 -4.12 11.15
C GLN A 532 29.57 -5.60 11.12
N ILE A 533 29.02 -6.07 10.01
CA ILE A 533 28.74 -7.48 9.79
C ILE A 533 29.98 -8.16 9.21
N ILE A 534 30.46 -9.20 9.88
CA ILE A 534 31.61 -9.99 9.47
C ILE A 534 31.14 -11.40 9.12
N ALA A 535 31.43 -11.85 7.89
CA ALA A 535 31.24 -13.24 7.48
C ALA A 535 32.49 -14.07 7.81
N LEU A 536 32.31 -15.09 8.65
CA LEU A 536 33.32 -16.07 8.99
C LEU A 536 33.02 -17.39 8.29
N PRO A 537 34.02 -18.07 7.71
CA PRO A 537 33.81 -19.41 7.19
C PRO A 537 33.41 -20.36 8.33
N ALA A 538 32.33 -21.12 8.14
CA ALA A 538 31.88 -22.10 9.11
C ALA A 538 32.93 -23.23 9.22
N GLU A 539 33.45 -23.45 10.42
CA GLU A 539 34.25 -24.65 10.67
C GLU A 539 33.35 -25.90 10.63
N PRO A 540 33.83 -27.04 10.07
CA PRO A 540 33.08 -28.28 10.11
C PRO A 540 32.73 -28.62 11.56
N GLU A 541 31.47 -28.99 11.82
CA GLU A 541 30.95 -29.29 13.16
C GLU A 541 31.95 -30.13 13.98
N ASN A 542 32.56 -29.49 14.97
CA ASN A 542 33.30 -30.18 16.01
C ASN A 542 32.29 -30.56 17.11
N PRO A 543 31.98 -31.85 17.33
CA PRO A 543 30.94 -32.30 18.27
C PRO A 543 31.18 -31.92 19.74
N LEU A 544 32.26 -31.19 20.04
CA LEU A 544 32.58 -30.64 21.35
C LEU A 544 31.96 -29.26 21.62
N ARG A 545 31.54 -28.52 20.58
CA ARG A 545 31.04 -27.14 20.74
C ARG A 545 29.69 -27.05 21.46
N THR A 546 28.82 -28.05 21.27
CA THR A 546 27.55 -28.20 22.02
C THR A 546 27.78 -28.45 23.51
N ALA A 547 28.93 -29.00 23.90
CA ALA A 547 29.27 -29.22 25.30
C ALA A 547 29.86 -27.97 25.98
N GLU A 548 30.50 -27.07 25.24
CA GLU A 548 31.00 -25.79 25.77
C GLU A 548 29.87 -24.77 25.98
N MET A 549 28.91 -24.65 25.05
CA MET A 549 27.76 -23.74 25.23
C MET A 549 26.86 -24.09 26.43
N THR A 550 26.88 -25.32 26.93
CA THR A 550 26.16 -25.69 28.16
C THR A 550 26.89 -25.30 29.46
N LEU A 551 28.13 -24.81 29.39
CA LEU A 551 28.95 -24.47 30.56
C LEU A 551 29.18 -22.96 30.75
N GLU A 552 28.79 -22.12 29.79
CA GLU A 552 29.05 -20.66 29.82
C GLU A 552 27.96 -19.82 30.51
N ASP A 553 26.77 -20.37 30.79
CA ASP A 553 25.67 -19.66 31.47
C ASP A 553 25.91 -19.39 32.97
N ASP A 554 26.94 -19.98 33.59
CA ASP A 554 27.15 -19.94 35.05
C ASP A 554 28.21 -18.93 35.54
N TYR A 555 28.61 -17.94 34.73
CA TYR A 555 29.60 -16.92 35.14
C TYR A 555 29.03 -15.57 35.59
N GLY A 556 27.73 -15.48 35.89
CA GLY A 556 27.07 -14.27 36.42
C GLY A 556 26.82 -14.24 37.94
N MET A 557 27.07 -15.32 38.68
CA MET A 557 26.62 -15.45 40.08
C MET A 557 27.77 -15.37 41.09
N ILE A 558 28.37 -14.19 41.25
CA ILE A 558 29.14 -13.83 42.45
C ILE A 558 28.63 -12.50 43.01
N ASP A 559 27.45 -12.54 43.63
CA ASP A 559 27.16 -11.72 44.80
C ASP A 559 26.33 -12.51 45.82
N GLY A 560 27.03 -13.17 46.75
CA GLY A 560 26.88 -12.93 48.19
C GLY A 560 25.55 -13.15 48.94
N VAL A 561 24.41 -13.45 48.31
CA VAL A 561 23.13 -13.57 49.04
C VAL A 561 22.46 -14.93 48.81
N LEU A 562 22.63 -15.83 49.77
CA LEU A 562 21.82 -17.03 49.93
C LEU A 562 20.37 -16.64 50.22
N ASN A 563 19.46 -16.81 49.27
CA ASN A 563 18.03 -16.71 49.52
C ASN A 563 17.33 -18.06 49.23
N ASN A 564 17.23 -18.88 50.27
CA ASN A 564 16.34 -20.04 50.31
C ASN A 564 14.92 -19.54 50.63
N GLY A 565 14.03 -19.49 49.63
CA GLY A 565 12.62 -19.17 49.89
C GLY A 565 11.72 -19.03 48.66
N ARG A 566 11.18 -20.17 48.21
CA ARG A 566 9.93 -20.35 47.43
C ARG A 566 9.70 -19.43 46.21
N ARG A 567 10.27 -19.83 45.07
CA ARG A 567 9.83 -19.36 43.73
C ARG A 567 8.99 -20.42 43.01
N GLY A 568 8.02 -20.99 43.72
CA GLY A 568 7.14 -22.06 43.22
C GLY A 568 5.71 -21.61 42.93
N GLU A 569 5.30 -20.41 43.35
CA GLU A 569 3.92 -19.92 43.19
C GLU A 569 3.79 -18.74 42.19
N GLU A 570 4.90 -18.19 41.70
CA GLU A 570 4.86 -17.18 40.61
C GLU A 570 4.99 -17.78 39.20
N LEU A 571 5.50 -19.01 39.08
CA LEU A 571 5.56 -19.72 37.78
C LEU A 571 4.20 -20.27 37.32
N GLU A 572 3.27 -20.57 38.23
CA GLU A 572 1.89 -20.96 37.85
C GLU A 572 0.98 -19.76 37.57
N LYS A 573 1.25 -18.57 38.14
CA LYS A 573 0.54 -17.34 37.75
C LYS A 573 1.03 -16.78 36.42
N ALA A 574 2.34 -16.86 36.14
CA ALA A 574 2.88 -16.45 34.84
C ALA A 574 2.46 -17.39 33.68
N GLN A 575 2.22 -18.69 33.94
CA GLN A 575 1.69 -19.60 32.92
C GLN A 575 0.17 -19.46 32.69
N GLY A 576 -0.56 -18.81 33.61
CA GLY A 576 -1.98 -18.48 33.43
C GLY A 576 -2.22 -17.21 32.59
N GLU A 577 -1.31 -16.23 32.67
CA GLU A 577 -1.45 -14.96 31.94
C GLU A 577 -0.70 -14.94 30.60
N ALA A 578 0.38 -15.72 30.41
CA ALA A 578 1.05 -15.87 29.11
C ALA A 578 0.27 -16.71 28.08
N ARG A 579 -0.89 -17.28 28.46
CA ARG A 579 -1.84 -17.92 27.51
C ARG A 579 -2.88 -16.95 26.95
N ARG A 580 -2.79 -15.64 27.22
CA ARG A 580 -3.71 -14.62 26.69
C ARG A 580 -3.14 -13.69 25.62
N THR A 581 -1.89 -13.84 25.21
CA THR A 581 -1.28 -13.02 24.15
C THR A 581 -0.40 -13.88 23.24
N THR A 582 -1.04 -14.68 22.41
CA THR A 582 -0.51 -15.18 21.14
C THR A 582 -1.57 -14.88 20.09
N PRO A 583 -1.27 -14.20 18.98
CA PRO A 583 -2.26 -14.01 17.92
C PRO A 583 -2.45 -15.37 17.22
N GLU A 584 -3.57 -16.02 17.50
CA GLU A 584 -4.09 -17.06 16.62
C GLU A 584 -4.46 -16.42 15.29
N LYS A 585 -3.93 -16.93 14.17
CA LYS A 585 -4.38 -16.59 12.81
C LYS A 585 -5.90 -16.74 12.75
N LYS A 586 -6.62 -15.61 12.62
CA LYS A 586 -8.00 -15.64 12.17
C LYS A 586 -7.98 -16.07 10.70
N PRO A 587 -8.72 -17.12 10.30
CA PRO A 587 -8.79 -17.53 8.90
C PRO A 587 -9.50 -16.47 8.07
N SER A 588 -9.04 -16.30 6.82
CA SER A 588 -9.64 -15.34 5.88
C SER A 588 -11.11 -15.70 5.59
N ILE A 589 -11.92 -14.69 5.24
CA ILE A 589 -13.35 -14.86 4.89
C ILE A 589 -13.53 -15.89 3.76
N ARG A 590 -12.56 -15.99 2.85
CA ARG A 590 -12.49 -16.97 1.76
C ARG A 590 -12.35 -18.42 2.23
N GLU A 591 -11.55 -18.67 3.28
CA GLU A 591 -11.44 -19.99 3.92
C GLU A 591 -12.71 -20.36 4.68
N ARG A 592 -13.35 -19.39 5.35
CA ARG A 592 -14.62 -19.60 6.07
C ARG A 592 -15.78 -19.92 5.11
N LEU A 593 -15.83 -19.30 3.93
CA LEU A 593 -16.81 -19.62 2.88
C LEU A 593 -16.54 -20.96 2.18
N ALA A 594 -15.28 -21.33 1.99
CA ALA A 594 -14.90 -22.61 1.40
C ALA A 594 -15.22 -23.79 2.33
N GLU A 595 -15.02 -23.61 3.64
CA GLU A 595 -15.33 -24.61 4.67
C GLU A 595 -16.84 -24.75 4.90
N ALA A 596 -17.60 -23.64 4.91
CA ALA A 596 -19.06 -23.67 4.98
C ALA A 596 -19.73 -24.32 3.75
N LYS A 597 -19.17 -24.14 2.55
CA LYS A 597 -19.59 -24.86 1.33
C LYS A 597 -19.28 -26.36 1.39
N ARG A 598 -18.19 -26.75 2.07
CA ARG A 598 -17.82 -28.16 2.28
C ARG A 598 -18.71 -28.83 3.33
N GLU A 599 -19.03 -28.13 4.42
CA GLU A 599 -19.83 -28.65 5.52
C GLU A 599 -21.32 -28.84 5.17
N CYS A 600 -21.87 -28.02 4.26
CA CYS A 600 -23.21 -28.21 3.69
C CYS A 600 -23.30 -29.39 2.68
N GLY A 601 -22.17 -29.84 2.12
CA GLY A 601 -22.11 -30.94 1.15
C GLY A 601 -22.08 -32.35 1.78
N GLU A 602 -21.71 -32.47 3.06
CA GLU A 602 -21.38 -33.78 3.67
C GLU A 602 -22.41 -34.32 4.68
N ARG A 603 -23.49 -33.59 4.98
CA ARG A 603 -24.52 -34.10 5.92
C ARG A 603 -25.50 -35.07 5.24
N LYS A 604 -25.24 -36.38 5.41
CA LYS A 604 -26.28 -37.43 5.26
C LYS A 604 -27.39 -37.25 6.31
N PRO A 605 -28.66 -37.56 5.98
CA PRO A 605 -29.78 -37.29 6.86
C PRO A 605 -29.80 -38.26 8.05
N PRO A 606 -30.02 -37.80 9.29
CA PRO A 606 -30.19 -38.70 10.41
C PRO A 606 -31.64 -39.21 10.53
N ASP A 607 -31.72 -40.49 10.86
CA ASP A 607 -32.92 -41.26 11.10
C ASP A 607 -33.65 -40.88 12.41
N LYS A 608 -34.90 -41.32 12.46
CA LYS A 608 -35.97 -41.07 13.44
C LYS A 608 -35.69 -41.36 14.93
N VAL A 609 -36.29 -40.49 15.77
CA VAL A 609 -36.91 -40.70 17.11
C VAL A 609 -36.01 -40.68 18.35
N GLN A 610 -36.24 -39.71 19.26
CA GLN A 610 -36.77 -39.94 20.62
C GLN A 610 -37.13 -38.62 21.33
N GLN A 611 -38.43 -38.45 21.63
CA GLN A 611 -38.95 -37.42 22.52
C GLN A 611 -38.59 -37.73 23.98
N LYS A 612 -38.10 -36.73 24.74
CA LYS A 612 -38.24 -36.70 26.20
C LYS A 612 -38.59 -35.28 26.70
N LYS A 613 -39.58 -35.28 27.59
CA LYS A 613 -40.30 -34.16 28.24
C LYS A 613 -39.41 -33.29 29.15
N PRO A 614 -39.85 -32.06 29.49
CA PRO A 614 -39.14 -31.19 30.42
C PRO A 614 -39.35 -31.62 31.88
N PRO A 615 -38.41 -31.33 32.81
CA PRO A 615 -38.64 -31.51 34.22
C PRO A 615 -39.29 -30.27 34.84
N GLU A 616 -40.30 -30.53 35.66
CA GLU A 616 -40.93 -29.59 36.58
C GLU A 616 -40.03 -29.26 37.78
N HIS A 617 -40.39 -28.14 38.38
CA HIS A 617 -39.86 -27.48 39.57
C HIS A 617 -39.91 -28.33 40.87
N ASP A 618 -39.11 -27.85 41.82
CA ASP A 618 -39.26 -27.88 43.29
C ASP A 618 -38.49 -28.90 44.16
N LEU A 619 -37.79 -28.27 45.12
CA LEU A 619 -37.27 -28.68 46.44
C LEU A 619 -35.89 -29.36 46.54
#